data_AF-A0AAV6TL21-F1
#
_entry.id   AF-A0AAV6TL21-F1
#
_cell.length_a   1.000
_cell.length_b   1.000
_cell.length_c   1.000
_cell.angle_alpha   90.00
_cell.angle_beta   90.00
_cell.angle_gamma   90.00
#
_symmetry.space_group_name_H-M   'P 1'
#
loop_
_entity.id
_entity.type
_entity.pdbx_description
1 polymer ?
#
loop_
_entity_poly.entity_id
_entity_poly.type
_entity_poly.pdbx_seq_one_letter_code
_entity_poly.pdbx_strand_id
1 'polypeptide(L)'
;MIHQPMGGIGGSSADIAIQAKEIIELKRICSKLLAQLTGQDIAKIVEDSERDFFMNPEEAKEYGLIDKIATQPQKTPATKQE
;
A
#
# COMPACT_ATOMS: atom_id res chain seq x y z
N MET A 1 -4.74 1.18 5.91
CA MET A 1 -3.87 2.36 6.01
C MET A 1 -2.81 2.23 4.94
N ILE A 2 -2.52 3.31 4.22
CA ILE A 2 -1.37 3.40 3.32
C ILE A 2 -0.44 4.51 3.83
N HIS A 3 0.86 4.33 3.63
CA HIS A 3 1.86 5.33 3.93
C HIS A 3 3.13 5.11 3.09
N GLN A 4 4.02 6.09 3.10
CA GLN A 4 5.31 6.00 2.45
C GLN A 4 6.23 5.00 3.18
N PRO A 5 7.18 4.36 2.46
CA PRO A 5 8.18 3.52 3.09
C PRO A 5 9.01 4.32 4.09
N MET A 6 9.31 3.71 5.24
CA MET A 6 10.21 4.25 6.26
C MET A 6 11.51 3.46 6.31
N GLY A 7 12.64 4.14 6.55
CA GLY A 7 13.94 3.51 6.68
C GLY A 7 14.85 4.27 7.64
N GLY A 8 15.71 3.54 8.34
CA GLY A 8 16.82 4.12 9.10
C GLY A 8 18.04 4.27 8.21
N ILE A 9 18.74 5.41 8.32
CA ILE A 9 19.94 5.72 7.53
C ILE A 9 21.12 5.89 8.50
N GLY A 10 22.29 5.36 8.16
CA GLY A 10 23.51 5.53 8.96
C GLY A 10 24.76 5.01 8.26
N GLY A 11 25.93 5.45 8.74
CA GLY A 11 27.22 5.09 8.16
C GLY A 11 28.03 6.32 7.74
N SER A 12 28.95 6.13 6.79
CA SER A 12 29.69 7.24 6.19
C SER A 12 28.79 8.17 5.38
N SER A 13 29.29 9.33 4.98
CA SER A 13 28.56 10.24 4.09
C SER A 13 28.16 9.58 2.76
N ALA A 14 28.98 8.68 2.23
CA ALA A 14 28.68 7.91 1.03
C ALA A 14 27.53 6.93 1.25
N ASP A 15 27.54 6.21 2.39
CA ASP A 15 26.48 5.25 2.74
C ASP A 15 25.14 5.96 2.92
N ILE A 16 25.14 7.09 3.61
CA ILE A 16 23.95 7.95 3.80
C ILE A 16 23.36 8.36 2.46
N ALA A 17 24.21 8.79 1.51
CA ALA A 17 23.75 9.23 0.19
C ALA A 17 23.15 8.08 -0.64
N ILE A 18 23.76 6.89 -0.58
CA ILE A 18 23.26 5.70 -1.28
C ILE A 18 21.91 5.28 -0.71
N GLN A 19 21.78 5.21 0.61
CA GLN A 19 20.54 4.80 1.28
C GLN A 19 19.41 5.81 1.05
N ALA A 20 19.70 7.12 1.09
CA ALA A 20 18.71 8.15 0.80
C ALA A 20 18.18 8.04 -0.64
N LYS A 21 19.07 7.78 -1.61
CA LYS A 21 18.68 7.54 -3.01
C LYS A 21 17.78 6.31 -3.14
N GLU A 22 18.09 5.23 -2.43
CA GLU A 22 17.30 4.01 -2.47
C GLU A 22 15.90 4.19 -1.87
N ILE A 23 15.77 4.95 -0.77
CA ILE A 23 14.45 5.25 -0.16
C ILE A 23 13.57 6.04 -1.14
N ILE A 24 14.14 7.00 -1.89
CA ILE A 24 13.41 7.76 -2.90
C ILE A 24 12.94 6.84 -4.04
N GLU A 25 13.80 5.93 -4.48
CA GLU A 25 13.46 4.99 -5.55
C GLU A 25 12.39 3.98 -5.10
N LEU A 26 12.49 3.48 -3.88
CA LEU A 26 11.48 2.60 -3.28
C LEU A 26 10.12 3.31 -3.19
N LYS A 27 10.09 4.56 -2.72
CA LYS A 27 8.87 5.38 -2.70
C LYS A 27 8.25 5.47 -4.10
N ARG A 28 9.06 5.75 -5.12
CA ARG A 28 8.61 5.84 -6.52
C ARG A 28 8.01 4.52 -7.03
N ILE A 29 8.65 3.38 -6.75
CA ILE A 29 8.18 2.05 -7.15
C ILE A 29 6.84 1.73 -6.46
N CYS A 30 6.77 1.92 -5.13
CA CYS A 30 5.55 1.68 -4.36
C CYS A 30 4.38 2.54 -4.86
N SER A 31 4.59 3.84 -5.07
CA SER A 31 3.53 4.73 -5.57
C SER A 31 3.04 4.34 -6.96
N LYS A 32 3.94 3.92 -7.85
CA LYS A 32 3.56 3.45 -9.19
C LYS A 32 2.75 2.16 -9.14
N LEU A 33 3.15 1.20 -8.31
CA LEU A 33 2.43 -0.07 -8.15
C LEU A 33 1.04 0.15 -7.56
N LEU A 34 0.93 0.96 -6.51
CA LEU A 34 -0.37 1.29 -5.91
C LEU A 34 -1.28 1.96 -6.94
N ALA A 35 -0.80 2.97 -7.66
CA ALA A 35 -1.58 3.63 -8.71
C ALA A 35 -2.11 2.65 -9.77
N GLN A 36 -1.28 1.70 -10.21
CA GLN A 36 -1.66 0.69 -11.19
C GLN A 36 -2.72 -0.30 -10.66
N LEU A 37 -2.60 -0.72 -9.41
CA LEU A 37 -3.47 -1.72 -8.81
C LEU A 37 -4.81 -1.13 -8.33
N THR A 38 -4.81 0.12 -7.87
CA THR A 38 -6.02 0.79 -7.38
C THR A 38 -6.75 1.58 -8.46
N GLY A 39 -6.08 1.88 -9.57
CA GLY A 39 -6.60 2.77 -10.62
C GLY A 39 -6.56 4.26 -10.24
N GLN A 40 -5.91 4.62 -9.12
CA GLN A 40 -5.73 6.03 -8.74
C GLN A 40 -4.59 6.68 -9.51
N ASP A 41 -4.64 7.99 -9.67
CA ASP A 41 -3.52 8.76 -10.20
C ASP A 41 -2.30 8.69 -9.28
N ILE A 42 -1.10 8.60 -9.86
CA ILE A 42 0.15 8.50 -9.10
C ILE A 42 0.36 9.71 -8.17
N ALA A 43 -0.07 10.91 -8.59
CA ALA A 43 0.04 12.12 -7.78
C ALA A 43 -0.79 12.01 -6.50
N LYS A 44 -2.01 11.48 -6.60
CA LYS A 44 -2.90 11.25 -5.47
C LYS A 44 -2.34 10.20 -4.52
N ILE A 45 -1.81 9.09 -5.02
CA ILE A 45 -1.13 8.08 -4.18
C ILE A 45 0.03 8.71 -3.39
N VAL A 46 0.85 9.56 -4.04
CA VAL A 46 1.99 10.22 -3.38
C VAL A 46 1.51 11.16 -2.28
N GLU A 47 0.47 11.95 -2.53
CA GLU A 47 -0.11 12.86 -1.54
C GLU A 47 -0.72 12.10 -0.36
N ASP A 48 -1.57 11.12 -0.64
CA ASP A 48 -2.27 10.33 0.38
C ASP A 48 -1.31 9.47 1.20
N SER A 49 -0.21 8.99 0.62
CA SER A 49 0.78 8.18 1.35
C SER A 49 1.87 8.99 2.06
N GLU A 50 1.91 10.32 1.94
CA GLU A 50 2.96 11.14 2.57
C GLU A 50 2.96 10.99 4.11
N ARG A 51 1.80 10.71 4.70
CA ARG A 51 1.61 10.34 6.10
C ARG A 51 0.71 9.12 6.20
N ASP A 52 0.46 8.68 7.43
CA ASP A 52 -0.48 7.59 7.67
C ASP A 52 -1.88 8.02 7.22
N PHE A 53 -2.38 7.38 6.16
CA PHE A 53 -3.73 7.62 5.65
C PHE A 53 -4.62 6.43 5.97
N PHE A 54 -5.45 6.62 7.00
CA PHE A 54 -6.37 5.62 7.49
C PHE A 54 -7.65 5.63 6.67
N MET A 55 -8.16 4.42 6.39
CA MET A 55 -9.40 4.19 5.67
C MET A 55 -10.18 3.10 6.39
N ASN A 56 -11.48 3.27 6.49
CA ASN A 56 -12.42 2.21 6.81
C ASN A 56 -12.60 1.27 5.59
N PRO A 57 -13.28 0.13 5.72
CA PRO A 57 -13.46 -0.83 4.62
C PRO A 57 -14.18 -0.24 3.39
N GLU A 58 -15.19 0.61 3.60
CA GLU A 58 -15.93 1.29 2.53
C GLU A 58 -15.02 2.23 1.74
N GLU A 59 -14.25 3.07 2.44
CA GLU A 59 -13.26 3.97 1.87
C GLU A 59 -12.17 3.20 1.13
N ALA A 60 -11.66 2.10 1.70
CA ALA A 60 -10.65 1.27 1.05
C ALA A 60 -11.16 0.63 -0.24
N LYS A 61 -12.44 0.25 -0.28
CA LYS A 61 -13.09 -0.28 -1.49
C LYS A 61 -13.24 0.81 -2.55
N GLU A 62 -13.73 1.98 -2.17
CA GLU A 62 -13.86 3.13 -3.07
C GLU A 62 -12.50 3.60 -3.61
N TYR A 63 -11.48 3.53 -2.77
CA TYR A 63 -10.10 3.85 -3.14
C TYR A 63 -9.50 2.83 -4.13
N GLY A 64 -10.09 1.64 -4.26
CA GLY A 64 -9.60 0.56 -5.13
C GLY A 64 -8.56 -0.35 -4.46
N LEU A 65 -8.42 -0.30 -3.12
CA LEU A 65 -7.51 -1.18 -2.38
C LEU A 65 -8.08 -2.59 -2.17
N ILE A 66 -9.41 -2.74 -2.19
CA ILE A 66 -10.10 -4.03 -2.03
C ILE A 66 -11.31 -4.10 -2.95
N ASP A 67 -11.69 -5.30 -3.39
CA ASP A 67 -12.83 -5.49 -4.28
C ASP A 67 -14.18 -5.60 -3.53
N LYS A 68 -14.18 -6.22 -2.35
CA LYS A 68 -15.39 -6.59 -1.60
C LYS A 68 -15.16 -6.53 -0.09
N ILE A 69 -16.22 -6.16 0.64
CA ILE A 69 -16.27 -6.21 2.11
C ILE A 69 -17.04 -7.49 2.49
N ALA A 70 -16.45 -8.34 3.31
CA ALA A 70 -17.10 -9.55 3.79
C ALA A 70 -18.04 -9.22 4.97
N THR A 71 -19.30 -9.63 4.88
CA THR A 71 -20.32 -9.34 5.91
C THR A 71 -20.60 -10.52 6.83
N GLN A 72 -20.38 -11.76 6.37
CA GLN A 72 -20.38 -12.99 7.18
C GLN A 72 -19.49 -14.07 6.53
N PRO A 73 -18.88 -14.99 7.32
CA PRO A 73 -18.21 -16.14 6.74
C PRO A 73 -19.23 -16.98 5.95
N GLN A 74 -18.97 -17.17 4.66
CA GLN A 74 -19.71 -18.12 3.84
C GLN A 74 -19.60 -19.48 4.54
N LYS A 75 -20.71 -20.05 5.00
CA LYS A 75 -20.73 -21.46 5.40
C LYS A 75 -20.41 -22.26 4.15
N THR A 76 -19.16 -22.69 4.01
CA THR A 76 -18.80 -23.70 3.02
C THR A 76 -19.72 -24.90 3.28
N PRO A 77 -20.56 -25.33 2.32
CA PRO A 77 -21.32 -26.54 2.50
C PRO A 77 -20.33 -27.68 2.72
N ALA A 78 -20.46 -28.38 3.85
CA ALA A 78 -19.63 -29.53 4.14
C ALA A 78 -19.75 -30.51 2.97
N THR A 79 -18.64 -30.76 2.27
CA THR A 79 -18.55 -31.79 1.25
C THR A 79 -18.93 -33.11 1.92
N LYS A 80 -20.10 -33.65 1.56
CA LYS A 80 -20.44 -35.03 1.92
C LYS A 80 -19.43 -35.91 1.20
N GLN A 81 -18.56 -36.56 1.97
CA GLN A 81 -17.79 -37.69 1.47
C GLN A 81 -18.80 -38.83 1.31
N GLU A 82 -19.01 -39.27 0.07
CA GLU A 82 -19.65 -40.56 -0.24
C GLU A 82 -18.61 -41.68 -0.18
#